data_AF-A0A2V6GU62-F1
#
_entry.id   AF-A0A2V6GU62-F1
#
_cell.length_a   1.000
_cell.length_b   1.000
_cell.length_c   1.000
_cell.angle_alpha   90.00
_cell.angle_beta   90.00
_cell.angle_gamma   90.00
#
_symmetry.space_group_name_H-M   'P 1'
#
loop_
_entity.id
_entity.type
_entity.pdbx_description
1 polymer ?
#
loop_
_entity_poly.entity_id
_entity_poly.type
_entity_poly.pdbx_seq_one_letter_code
_entity_poly.pdbx_strand_id
1 'polypeptide(L)'
;MSILAGSNSKTWAGAIFVVSVAAVLYFLTAARDIVVGDSPELITAAATLGVAHEPGYPLFTMLGHLFSCLSVGSIPFRVNLLSVICHGATVGVIYLTANRLTRSHLAALIAALLLAVNPTFWSWSLAAPVSA
;
A
#
# COMPACT_ATOMS: atom_id res chain seq x y z
N MET A 1 -13.01 15.23 18.14
CA MET A 1 -11.54 15.25 17.93
C MET A 1 -11.24 15.40 16.44
N SER A 2 -10.96 16.63 15.98
CA SER A 2 -10.65 16.87 14.56
C SER A 2 -9.22 16.43 14.26
N ILE A 3 -9.07 15.55 13.29
CA ILE A 3 -7.78 15.14 12.71
C ILE A 3 -7.19 16.28 11.84
N LEU A 4 -8.01 17.30 11.51
CA LEU A 4 -7.69 18.33 10.53
C LEU A 4 -7.51 19.74 11.11
N ALA A 5 -7.90 19.99 12.37
CA ALA A 5 -8.04 21.34 12.95
C ALA A 5 -6.73 22.07 13.32
N GLY A 6 -5.60 21.71 12.74
CA GLY A 6 -4.31 22.41 12.95
C GLY A 6 -3.27 22.15 11.86
N SER A 7 -3.68 21.68 10.68
CA SER A 7 -2.75 21.24 9.65
C SER A 7 -2.21 22.40 8.82
N ASN A 8 -0.91 22.68 8.95
CA ASN A 8 -0.16 23.60 8.10
C ASN A 8 -0.04 23.04 6.66
N SER A 9 -0.02 23.90 5.63
CA SER A 9 0.26 23.51 4.23
C SER A 9 1.54 22.69 4.09
N LYS A 10 2.56 22.96 4.91
CA LYS A 10 3.81 22.18 4.98
C LYS A 10 3.58 20.71 5.36
N THR A 11 2.60 20.44 6.22
CA THR A 11 2.26 19.07 6.63
C THR A 11 1.69 18.28 5.45
N TRP A 12 0.76 18.88 4.72
CA TRP A 12 0.18 18.24 3.54
C TRP A 12 1.20 18.05 2.42
N ALA A 13 2.05 19.04 2.18
CA ALA A 13 3.17 18.92 1.24
C ALA A 13 4.12 17.78 1.63
N GLY A 14 4.48 17.68 2.92
CA GLY A 14 5.30 16.59 3.43
C GLY A 14 4.64 15.22 3.28
N ALA A 15 3.34 15.11 3.58
CA ALA A 15 2.58 13.86 3.42
C ALA A 15 2.52 13.42 1.95
N ILE A 16 2.20 14.33 1.03
CA ILE A 16 2.17 14.05 -0.41
C ILE A 16 3.54 13.62 -0.89
N PHE A 17 4.60 14.28 -0.43
CA PHE A 17 5.98 13.93 -0.79
C PHE A 17 6.33 12.50 -0.37
N VAL A 18 6.12 12.12 0.90
CA VAL A 18 6.47 10.76 1.37
C VAL A 18 5.61 9.68 0.72
N VAL A 19 4.31 9.94 0.50
CA VAL A 19 3.42 9.02 -0.20
C VAL A 19 3.89 8.82 -1.63
N SER A 20 4.24 9.90 -2.35
CA SER A 20 4.71 9.83 -3.73
C SER A 20 6.02 9.05 -3.84
N VAL A 21 6.99 9.33 -2.95
CA VAL A 21 8.27 8.62 -2.92
C VAL A 21 8.06 7.13 -2.65
N ALA A 22 7.27 6.77 -1.63
CA ALA A 22 6.97 5.38 -1.31
C ALA A 22 6.21 4.68 -2.44
N ALA A 23 5.18 5.32 -3.00
CA ALA A 23 4.40 4.76 -4.09
C ALA A 23 5.25 4.51 -5.35
N VAL A 24 6.14 5.43 -5.72
CA VAL A 24 7.06 5.24 -6.85
C VAL A 24 8.03 4.09 -6.57
N LEU A 25 8.63 4.05 -5.38
CA LEU A 25 9.54 2.98 -4.98
C LEU A 25 8.87 1.60 -5.08
N TYR A 26 7.69 1.46 -4.49
CA TYR A 26 6.92 0.22 -4.48
C TYR A 26 6.39 -0.14 -5.86
N PHE A 27 5.93 0.83 -6.65
CA PHE A 27 5.48 0.59 -8.02
C PHE A 27 6.60 0.04 -8.91
N LEU A 28 7.82 0.58 -8.78
CA LEU A 28 8.97 0.14 -9.55
C LEU A 28 9.45 -1.26 -9.13
N THR A 29 9.24 -1.63 -7.86
CA THR A 29 9.69 -2.90 -7.30
C THR A 29 8.60 -3.97 -7.16
N ALA A 30 7.35 -3.62 -7.46
CA ALA A 30 6.21 -4.52 -7.34
C ALA A 30 6.35 -5.76 -8.24
N ALA A 31 5.90 -6.90 -7.72
CA ALA A 31 5.90 -8.15 -8.45
C ALA A 31 5.01 -8.03 -9.70
N ARG A 32 5.61 -8.33 -10.86
CA ARG A 32 4.94 -8.28 -12.17
C ARG A 32 4.17 -9.55 -12.48
N ASP A 33 4.37 -10.58 -11.69
CA ASP A 33 3.79 -11.91 -11.84
C ASP A 33 3.35 -12.46 -10.48
N ILE A 34 2.77 -13.66 -10.51
CA ILE A 34 2.33 -14.41 -9.35
C ILE A 34 3.52 -14.69 -8.42
N VAL A 35 3.36 -14.34 -7.15
CA VAL A 35 4.29 -14.70 -6.08
C VAL A 35 3.81 -16.00 -5.43
N VAL A 36 4.74 -16.82 -4.97
CA VAL A 36 4.44 -18.10 -4.30
C VAL A 36 3.77 -17.85 -2.93
N GLY A 37 2.85 -18.73 -2.53
CA GLY A 37 2.03 -18.61 -1.33
C GLY A 37 0.54 -18.56 -1.70
N ASP A 38 -0.25 -17.77 -0.97
CA ASP A 38 -1.69 -17.59 -1.23
C ASP A 38 -2.01 -16.58 -2.34
N SER A 39 -0.98 -15.87 -2.82
CA SER A 39 -1.09 -14.87 -3.89
C SER A 39 -1.79 -15.38 -5.16
N PRO A 40 -1.51 -16.57 -5.73
CA PRO A 40 -2.19 -17.06 -6.92
C PRO A 40 -3.70 -17.21 -6.69
N GLU A 41 -4.09 -17.77 -5.55
CA GLU A 41 -5.50 -17.98 -5.20
C GLU A 41 -6.23 -16.65 -5.02
N LEU A 42 -5.65 -15.70 -4.29
CA LEU A 42 -6.22 -14.38 -4.08
C LEU A 42 -6.34 -13.59 -5.39
N ILE A 43 -5.33 -13.70 -6.28
CA ILE A 43 -5.37 -13.07 -7.60
C ILE A 43 -6.45 -13.70 -8.48
N THR A 44 -6.59 -15.03 -8.47
CA THR A 44 -7.65 -15.73 -9.21
C THR A 44 -9.03 -15.40 -8.67
N ALA A 45 -9.20 -15.35 -7.36
CA ALA A 45 -10.44 -14.94 -6.72
C ALA A 45 -10.78 -13.48 -7.11
N ALA A 46 -9.82 -12.56 -7.04
CA ALA A 46 -10.01 -11.17 -7.48
C ALA A 46 -10.37 -11.07 -8.98
N ALA A 47 -9.72 -11.85 -9.85
CA ALA A 47 -9.99 -11.82 -11.29
C ALA A 47 -11.39 -12.36 -11.64
N THR A 48 -11.89 -13.34 -10.89
CA THR A 48 -13.17 -14.03 -11.17
C THR A 48 -14.32 -13.62 -10.26
N LEU A 49 -14.09 -12.73 -9.29
CA LEU A 49 -14.99 -12.48 -8.15
C LEU A 49 -15.33 -13.77 -7.38
N GLY A 50 -14.37 -14.68 -7.32
CA GLY A 50 -14.45 -15.92 -6.55
C GLY A 50 -14.23 -15.70 -5.05
N VAL A 51 -14.31 -16.80 -4.30
CA VAL A 51 -14.06 -16.81 -2.86
C VAL A 51 -12.75 -17.57 -2.65
N ALA A 52 -11.76 -16.92 -2.02
CA ALA A 52 -10.53 -17.57 -1.60
C ALA A 52 -10.78 -18.51 -0.41
N HIS A 53 -9.82 -19.34 -0.05
CA HIS A 53 -9.86 -20.16 1.15
C HIS A 53 -10.14 -19.30 2.40
N GLU A 54 -10.62 -19.95 3.46
CA GLU A 54 -10.99 -19.30 4.73
C GLU A 54 -9.89 -18.33 5.18
N PRO A 55 -10.17 -17.04 5.43
CA PRO A 55 -11.45 -16.36 5.69
C PRO A 55 -12.15 -15.71 4.47
N GLY A 56 -11.71 -16.00 3.24
CA GLY A 56 -12.38 -15.58 1.99
C GLY A 56 -12.10 -14.17 1.47
N TYR A 57 -11.52 -13.27 2.29
CA TYR A 57 -11.03 -11.94 1.91
C TYR A 57 -11.93 -11.09 0.97
N PRO A 58 -13.24 -10.94 1.25
CA PRO A 58 -14.20 -10.38 0.30
C PRO A 58 -13.87 -8.94 -0.13
N LEU A 59 -13.39 -8.10 0.79
CA LEU A 59 -13.00 -6.73 0.47
C LEU A 59 -11.80 -6.68 -0.48
N PHE A 60 -10.80 -7.54 -0.25
CA PHE A 60 -9.64 -7.64 -1.13
C PHE A 60 -10.06 -8.14 -2.51
N THR A 61 -10.93 -9.16 -2.59
CA THR A 61 -11.46 -9.67 -3.86
C THR A 61 -12.18 -8.57 -4.65
N MET A 62 -13.07 -7.81 -4.02
CA MET A 62 -13.83 -6.75 -4.70
C MET A 62 -12.92 -5.63 -5.19
N LEU A 63 -11.98 -5.16 -4.35
CA LEU A 63 -11.03 -4.12 -4.76
C LEU A 63 -10.05 -4.64 -5.81
N GLY A 64 -9.51 -5.84 -5.61
CA GLY A 64 -8.63 -6.50 -6.56
C GLY A 64 -9.28 -6.71 -7.92
N HIS A 65 -10.58 -7.00 -7.97
CA HIS A 65 -11.34 -7.09 -9.21
C HIS A 65 -11.35 -5.76 -9.97
N LEU A 66 -11.64 -4.64 -9.28
CA LEU A 66 -11.59 -3.31 -9.88
C LEU A 66 -10.21 -3.01 -10.47
N PHE A 67 -9.14 -3.40 -9.76
CA PHE A 67 -7.78 -3.26 -10.25
C PHE A 67 -7.49 -4.18 -11.45
N SER A 68 -8.00 -5.41 -11.45
CA SER A 68 -7.82 -6.36 -12.56
C SER A 68 -8.36 -5.82 -13.89
N CYS A 69 -9.40 -4.97 -13.84
CA CYS A 69 -10.00 -4.31 -15.00
C CYS A 69 -9.14 -3.17 -15.60
N LEU A 70 -8.09 -2.72 -14.92
CA LEU A 70 -7.18 -1.69 -15.45
C LEU A 70 -6.48 -2.22 -16.71
N SER A 71 -6.27 -1.39 -17.74
CA SER A 71 -5.65 -1.83 -19.01
C SER A 71 -4.11 -1.80 -19.00
N VAL A 72 -3.47 -2.03 -17.84
CA VAL A 72 -2.01 -1.88 -17.67
C VAL A 72 -1.37 -3.18 -17.19
N GLY A 73 -0.37 -3.69 -17.91
CA GLY A 73 0.40 -4.88 -17.50
C GLY A 73 -0.44 -6.16 -17.39
N SER A 74 0.07 -7.16 -16.66
CA SER A 74 -0.58 -8.45 -16.40
C SER A 74 -1.63 -8.34 -15.29
N ILE A 75 -2.58 -9.28 -15.22
CA ILE A 75 -3.60 -9.33 -14.14
C ILE A 75 -2.94 -9.40 -12.74
N PRO A 76 -1.95 -10.28 -12.49
CA PRO A 76 -1.24 -10.30 -11.21
C PRO A 76 -0.66 -8.95 -10.82
N PHE A 77 0.01 -8.27 -11.76
CA PHE A 77 0.58 -6.96 -11.51
C PHE A 77 -0.49 -5.94 -11.10
N ARG A 78 -1.62 -5.91 -11.80
CA ARG A 78 -2.71 -4.98 -11.49
C ARG A 78 -3.26 -5.18 -10.08
N VAL A 79 -3.47 -6.43 -9.68
CA VAL A 79 -3.94 -6.75 -8.33
C VAL A 79 -2.88 -6.37 -7.29
N ASN A 80 -1.60 -6.59 -7.56
CA ASN A 80 -0.49 -6.17 -6.67
C ASN A 80 -0.41 -4.64 -6.48
N LEU A 81 -0.91 -3.84 -7.44
CA LEU A 81 -0.98 -2.38 -7.28
C LEU A 81 -1.89 -1.94 -6.11
N LEU A 82 -2.86 -2.77 -5.74
CA LEU A 82 -3.67 -2.51 -4.55
C LEU A 82 -2.79 -2.47 -3.29
N SER A 83 -1.90 -3.46 -3.13
CA SER A 83 -0.94 -3.50 -2.03
C SER A 83 -0.02 -2.29 -2.03
N VAL A 84 0.51 -1.91 -3.21
CA VAL A 84 1.37 -0.72 -3.39
C VAL A 84 0.68 0.55 -2.91
N ILE A 85 -0.58 0.76 -3.28
CA ILE A 85 -1.35 1.96 -2.92
C ILE A 85 -1.65 1.97 -1.41
N CYS A 86 -2.08 0.84 -0.84
CA CYS A 86 -2.36 0.75 0.59
C CYS A 86 -1.11 1.00 1.45
N HIS A 87 0.04 0.44 1.06
CA HIS A 87 1.29 0.66 1.78
C HIS A 87 1.80 2.10 1.62
N GLY A 88 1.71 2.68 0.42
CA GLY A 88 2.02 4.10 0.20
C GLY A 88 1.15 5.03 1.06
N ALA A 89 -0.15 4.76 1.15
CA ALA A 89 -1.06 5.51 2.02
C ALA A 89 -0.69 5.36 3.51
N THR A 90 -0.28 4.16 3.94
CA THR A 90 0.17 3.89 5.31
C THR A 90 1.39 4.72 5.69
N VAL A 91 2.36 4.89 4.78
CA VAL A 91 3.53 5.78 4.99
C VAL A 91 3.07 7.23 5.22
N GLY A 92 2.09 7.71 4.46
CA GLY A 92 1.49 9.03 4.66
C GLY A 92 0.80 9.18 6.02
N VAL A 93 0.03 8.17 6.45
CA VAL A 93 -0.60 8.16 7.77
C VAL A 93 0.46 8.24 8.87
N ILE A 94 1.56 7.49 8.75
CA ILE A 94 2.66 7.50 9.72
C ILE A 94 3.35 8.86 9.78
N TYR A 95 3.55 9.52 8.64
CA TYR A 95 4.02 10.90 8.64
C TYR A 95 3.07 11.84 9.40
N LEU A 96 1.76 11.77 9.12
CA LEU A 96 0.78 12.64 9.75
C LEU A 96 0.68 12.41 11.26
N THR A 97 0.71 11.16 11.71
CA THR A 97 0.70 10.81 13.13
C THR A 97 1.99 11.27 13.80
N ALA A 98 3.16 10.94 13.24
CA ALA A 98 4.45 11.36 13.80
C ALA A 98 4.58 12.88 13.88
N ASN A 99 4.12 13.63 12.87
CA ASN A 99 4.12 15.08 12.89
C ASN A 99 3.20 15.63 13.98
N ARG A 100 2.05 15.01 14.24
CA ARG A 100 1.13 15.42 15.31
C ARG A 100 1.71 15.17 16.70
N LEU A 101 2.40 14.04 16.91
CA LEU A 101 2.99 13.69 18.19
C LEU A 101 4.23 14.52 18.50
N THR A 102 5.14 14.66 17.53
CA THR A 102 6.44 15.32 17.73
C THR A 102 6.40 16.83 17.48
N ARG A 103 5.39 17.31 16.73
CA ARG A 103 5.32 18.67 16.18
C ARG A 103 6.54 19.04 15.32
N SER A 104 7.27 18.05 14.80
CA SER A 104 8.47 18.22 14.00
C SER A 104 8.32 17.51 12.65
N HIS A 105 8.36 18.29 11.57
CA HIS A 105 8.32 17.76 10.21
C HIS A 105 9.50 16.84 9.91
N LEU A 106 10.69 17.15 10.44
CA LEU A 106 11.88 16.34 10.20
C LEU A 106 11.77 14.97 10.88
N ALA A 107 11.33 14.94 12.14
CA ALA A 107 11.12 13.68 12.86
C ALA A 107 10.06 12.81 12.17
N ALA A 108 8.98 13.43 11.68
CA ALA A 108 7.94 12.75 10.93
C ALA A 108 8.43 12.21 9.57
N LEU A 109 9.23 12.98 8.84
CA LEU A 109 9.85 12.52 7.60
C LEU A 109 10.74 11.31 7.84
N ILE A 110 11.62 11.37 8.84
CA ILE A 110 12.51 10.26 9.18
C ILE A 110 11.71 9.01 9.56
N ALA A 111 10.69 9.13 10.42
CA ALA A 111 9.86 8.01 10.81
C ALA A 111 9.14 7.35 9.62
N ALA A 112 8.56 8.17 8.74
CA ALA A 112 7.86 7.66 7.56
C ALA A 112 8.82 7.00 6.55
N LEU A 113 9.98 7.61 6.30
CA LEU A 113 10.99 7.05 5.39
C LEU A 113 11.59 5.76 5.95
N LEU A 114 11.88 5.68 7.25
CA LEU A 114 12.37 4.47 7.89
C LEU A 114 11.38 3.31 7.77
N LEU A 115 10.08 3.57 7.94
CA LEU A 115 9.05 2.57 7.67
C LEU A 115 9.04 2.20 6.19
N ALA A 116 9.13 3.19 5.31
CA ALA A 116 9.03 2.96 3.87
C ALA A 116 10.13 2.02 3.34
N VAL A 117 11.34 2.14 3.87
CA VAL A 117 12.49 1.30 3.48
C VAL A 117 12.70 0.09 4.40
N ASN A 118 11.84 -0.13 5.39
CA ASN A 118 11.94 -1.29 6.27
C ASN A 118 11.78 -2.57 5.43
N PRO A 119 12.73 -3.53 5.48
CA PRO A 119 12.71 -4.70 4.58
C PRO A 119 11.44 -5.52 4.67
N THR A 120 10.90 -5.70 5.88
CA THR A 120 9.66 -6.43 6.10
C THR A 120 8.51 -5.67 5.45
N PHE A 121 8.28 -4.41 5.82
CA PHE A 121 7.20 -3.59 5.28
C PHE A 121 7.27 -3.46 3.74
N TRP A 122 8.48 -3.28 3.21
CA TRP A 122 8.71 -3.22 1.77
C TRP A 122 8.33 -4.54 1.11
N SER A 123 8.81 -5.69 1.59
CA SER A 123 8.48 -6.99 0.97
C SER A 123 6.96 -7.25 0.86
N TRP A 124 6.19 -6.87 1.89
CA TRP A 124 4.73 -6.98 1.89
C TRP A 124 4.02 -5.97 0.98
N SER A 125 4.68 -4.87 0.63
CA SER A 125 4.13 -3.87 -0.31
C SER A 125 4.17 -4.31 -1.77
N LEU A 126 5.00 -5.32 -2.11
CA LEU A 126 5.29 -5.69 -3.50
C LEU A 126 4.27 -6.64 -4.13
N ALA A 127 3.49 -7.35 -3.33
CA ALA A 127 2.60 -8.41 -3.78
C ALA A 127 1.28 -8.42 -2.99
N ALA A 128 0.28 -9.14 -3.52
CA ALA A 128 -0.89 -9.53 -2.74
C ALA A 128 -0.46 -10.26 -1.45
N PRO A 129 -1.29 -10.22 -0.39
CA PRO A 129 -0.97 -10.90 0.87
C PRO A 129 -0.57 -12.35 0.62
N VAL A 130 0.54 -12.75 1.23
CA VAL A 130 1.01 -14.13 1.26
C VAL A 130 0.98 -14.58 2.71
N SER A 131 -0.02 -15.36 3.13
CA SER A 131 0.15 -16.09 4.39
C SER A 131 1.25 -17.13 4.15
N ALA A 132 2.23 -17.19 5.05
CA ALA A 132 3.21 -18.28 5.08
C ALA A 132 2.62 -19.46 5.85
#